data_AF-A0A3N6AH94-F1
#
_entry.id   AF-A0A3N6AH94-F1
#
_cell.length_a   1.000
_cell.length_b   1.000
_cell.length_c   1.000
_cell.angle_alpha   90.00
_cell.angle_beta   90.00
_cell.angle_gamma   90.00
#
_symmetry.space_group_name_H-M   'P 1'
#
loop_
_entity.id
_entity.type
_entity.pdbx_description
1 polymer ?
#
loop_
_entity_poly.entity_id
_entity_poly.type
_entity_poly.pdbx_seq_one_letter_code
_entity_poly.pdbx_strand_id
1 'polypeptide(L)'
;MTQRRNLSVLAALVLVAVMASGCTFYGKLKARDKLNKGVTAYSNKEYTEAEAFFKEAVKYDPELLHAWLYLATTYRVQVPPIKTDEGVAMANKAIAAFEDVLKVDPKNENAMASIAGLYVSPLEDRDKAREWQRKRMELDPKNPEPLYYSATLDWQEVYEKTGQTGESVESLTDEEKTQLNAKVDDGVSLLNQALKIKPDYTDAMQYLNLLYREKAKLTSDADEKKKWLREADGLALNAIAVKRKAEEEAEKQRRMLKTTSEK
;
A
#
# COMPACT_ATOMS: atom_id res chain seq x y z
N MET A 1 32.42 -56.85 9.51
CA MET A 1 32.93 -55.46 9.36
C MET A 1 31.86 -54.48 8.89
N THR A 2 30.96 -54.86 8.00
CA THR A 2 29.85 -54.04 7.46
C THR A 2 28.88 -53.49 8.52
N GLN A 3 28.50 -54.29 9.52
CA GLN A 3 27.54 -53.86 10.55
C GLN A 3 28.06 -52.76 11.49
N ARG A 4 29.34 -52.83 11.89
CA ARG A 4 29.99 -51.75 12.67
C ARG A 4 30.13 -50.47 11.86
N ARG A 5 30.44 -50.58 10.55
CA ARG A 5 30.53 -49.42 9.64
C ARG A 5 29.19 -48.70 9.48
N ASN A 6 28.09 -49.46 9.38
CA ASN A 6 26.74 -48.89 9.26
C ASN A 6 26.27 -48.20 10.56
N LEU A 7 26.61 -48.75 11.74
CA LEU A 7 26.29 -48.12 13.03
C LEU A 7 27.05 -46.79 13.24
N SER A 8 28.32 -46.74 12.84
CA SER A 8 29.15 -45.52 12.92
C SER A 8 28.64 -44.41 12.00
N VAL A 9 28.19 -44.76 10.79
CA VAL A 9 27.59 -43.80 9.85
C VAL A 9 26.26 -43.27 10.38
N LEU A 10 25.41 -44.14 10.96
CA LEU A 10 24.13 -43.72 11.55
C LEU A 10 24.32 -42.78 12.75
N ALA A 11 25.26 -43.08 13.64
CA ALA A 11 25.57 -42.23 14.79
C ALA A 11 26.12 -40.86 14.39
N ALA A 12 26.98 -40.81 13.35
CA ALA A 12 27.48 -39.56 12.80
C ALA A 12 26.35 -38.72 12.18
N LEU A 13 25.42 -39.35 11.44
CA LEU A 13 24.25 -38.67 10.86
C LEU A 13 23.31 -38.09 11.93
N VAL A 14 23.07 -38.83 13.02
CA VAL A 14 22.25 -38.34 14.15
C VAL A 14 22.93 -37.18 14.87
N LEU A 15 24.25 -37.22 15.08
CA LEU A 15 25.00 -36.10 15.69
C LEU A 15 24.96 -34.84 14.82
N VAL A 16 25.12 -34.99 13.50
CA VAL A 16 24.99 -33.88 12.53
C VAL A 16 23.59 -33.31 12.55
N ALA A 17 22.55 -34.14 12.61
CA ALA A 17 21.16 -33.69 12.70
C ALA A 17 20.86 -32.94 14.00
N VAL A 18 21.35 -33.41 15.15
CA VAL A 18 21.18 -32.74 16.46
C VAL A 18 21.94 -31.41 16.50
N MET A 19 23.17 -31.36 15.97
CA MET A 19 23.94 -30.10 15.89
C MET A 19 23.30 -29.09 14.93
N ALA A 20 22.78 -29.54 13.78
CA ALA A 20 22.04 -28.69 12.85
C ALA A 20 20.75 -28.13 13.48
N SER A 21 20.04 -28.95 14.26
CA SER A 21 18.84 -28.55 15.01
C SER A 21 19.15 -27.55 16.13
N GLY A 22 20.29 -27.72 16.81
CA GLY A 22 20.74 -26.80 17.86
C GLY A 22 21.15 -25.42 17.33
N CYS A 23 21.90 -25.37 16.23
CA CYS A 23 22.30 -24.11 15.58
C CYS A 23 21.10 -23.32 15.03
N THR A 24 20.12 -24.01 14.44
CA THR A 24 18.88 -23.39 13.94
C THR A 24 18.02 -22.86 15.08
N PHE A 25 17.87 -23.61 16.18
CA PHE A 25 17.13 -23.14 17.36
C PHE A 25 17.77 -21.92 18.02
N TYR A 26 19.10 -21.93 18.19
CA TYR A 26 19.85 -20.80 18.77
C TYR A 26 19.76 -19.54 17.90
N GLY A 27 19.84 -19.68 16.57
CA GLY A 27 19.63 -18.58 15.63
C GLY A 27 18.24 -17.94 15.80
N LYS A 28 17.18 -18.75 15.84
CA LYS A 28 15.80 -18.26 16.02
C LYS A 28 15.60 -17.51 17.33
N LEU A 29 16.21 -17.96 18.43
CA LEU A 29 16.14 -17.26 19.71
C LEU A 29 16.83 -15.89 19.65
N LYS A 30 18.02 -15.82 19.05
CA LYS A 30 18.74 -14.56 18.84
C LYS A 30 17.99 -13.62 17.91
N ALA A 31 17.38 -14.14 16.85
CA ALA A 31 16.58 -13.34 15.93
C ALA A 31 15.42 -12.65 16.65
N ARG A 32 14.74 -13.36 17.55
CA ARG A 32 13.64 -12.79 18.36
C ARG A 32 14.12 -11.76 19.39
N ASP A 33 15.25 -12.00 20.06
CA ASP A 33 15.87 -11.01 20.95
C ASP A 33 16.20 -9.71 20.18
N LYS A 34 16.81 -9.85 19.01
CA LYS A 34 17.15 -8.72 18.14
C LYS A 34 15.90 -8.02 17.61
N LEU A 35 14.88 -8.76 17.19
CA LEU A 35 13.59 -8.20 16.80
C LEU A 35 12.99 -7.35 17.93
N ASN A 36 12.92 -7.88 19.16
CA ASN A 36 12.33 -7.15 20.28
C ASN A 36 13.10 -5.86 20.60
N LYS A 37 14.44 -5.90 20.59
CA LYS A 37 15.27 -4.69 20.77
C LYS A 37 15.03 -3.67 19.65
N GLY A 38 14.94 -4.14 18.41
CA GLY A 38 14.60 -3.29 17.27
C GLY A 38 13.22 -2.65 17.40
N VAL A 39 12.20 -3.39 17.86
CA VAL A 39 10.85 -2.85 18.09
C VAL A 39 10.87 -1.76 19.18
N THR A 40 11.64 -1.94 20.24
CA THR A 40 11.82 -0.93 21.28
C THR A 40 12.46 0.34 20.70
N ALA A 41 13.59 0.21 20.00
CA ALA A 41 14.26 1.34 19.35
C ALA A 41 13.35 2.04 18.32
N TYR A 42 12.61 1.28 17.52
CA TYR A 42 11.65 1.82 16.56
C TYR A 42 10.55 2.64 17.25
N SER A 43 10.02 2.13 18.37
CA SER A 43 8.99 2.82 19.17
C SER A 43 9.52 4.11 19.79
N ASN A 44 10.82 4.15 20.11
CA ASN A 44 11.53 5.34 20.57
C ASN A 44 11.92 6.30 19.41
N LYS A 45 11.61 5.96 18.16
CA LYS A 45 12.01 6.67 16.94
C LYS A 45 13.52 6.68 16.68
N GLU A 46 14.25 5.75 17.30
CA GLU A 46 15.69 5.53 17.14
C GLU A 46 15.94 4.67 15.88
N TYR A 47 15.57 5.19 14.70
CA TYR A 47 15.48 4.38 13.48
C TYR A 47 16.81 3.77 13.02
N THR A 48 17.94 4.45 13.24
CA THR A 48 19.27 3.91 12.94
C THR A 48 19.61 2.69 13.80
N GLU A 49 19.25 2.73 15.08
CA GLU A 49 19.48 1.61 16.01
C GLU A 49 18.49 0.47 15.72
N ALA A 50 17.24 0.80 15.45
CA ALA A 50 16.23 -0.15 15.02
C ALA A 50 16.66 -0.91 13.75
N GLU A 51 17.19 -0.20 12.74
CA GLU A 51 17.76 -0.81 11.53
C GLU A 51 18.84 -1.84 11.87
N ALA A 52 19.79 -1.50 12.75
CA ALA A 52 20.88 -2.39 13.12
C ALA A 52 20.34 -3.69 13.76
N PHE A 53 19.41 -3.57 14.69
CA PHE A 53 18.78 -4.73 15.33
C PHE A 53 17.97 -5.59 14.35
N PHE A 54 17.17 -4.98 13.47
CA PHE A 54 16.39 -5.74 12.49
C PHE A 54 17.28 -6.43 11.45
N LYS A 55 18.38 -5.80 11.01
CA LYS A 55 19.40 -6.44 10.16
C LYS A 55 20.02 -7.67 10.81
N GLU A 56 20.33 -7.59 12.11
CA GLU A 56 20.81 -8.76 12.84
C GLU A 56 19.73 -9.84 12.94
N ALA A 57 18.47 -9.46 13.20
CA ALA A 57 17.37 -10.40 13.31
C ALA A 57 17.18 -11.22 12.01
N VAL A 58 17.13 -10.57 10.85
CA VAL A 58 16.99 -11.25 9.55
C VAL A 58 18.23 -12.07 9.18
N LYS A 59 19.42 -11.71 9.68
CA LYS A 59 20.63 -12.52 9.52
C LYS A 59 20.58 -13.81 10.33
N TYR A 60 20.02 -13.74 11.55
CA TYR A 60 19.88 -14.91 12.43
C TYR A 60 18.74 -15.84 12.01
N ASP A 61 17.64 -15.29 11.51
CA ASP A 61 16.50 -16.04 10.99
C ASP A 61 15.90 -15.33 9.75
N PRO A 62 16.36 -15.70 8.53
CA PRO A 62 15.84 -15.12 7.30
C PRO A 62 14.37 -15.43 7.01
N GLU A 63 13.75 -16.39 7.72
CA GLU A 63 12.32 -16.72 7.58
C GLU A 63 11.44 -15.92 8.56
N LEU A 64 12.04 -15.11 9.45
CA LEU A 64 11.31 -14.32 10.44
C LEU A 64 10.62 -13.12 9.78
N LEU A 65 9.43 -13.36 9.21
CA LEU A 65 8.62 -12.37 8.48
C LEU A 65 8.53 -11.01 9.18
N HIS A 66 8.29 -11.01 10.49
CA HIS A 66 8.16 -9.78 11.27
C HIS A 66 9.46 -8.95 11.27
N ALA A 67 10.64 -9.58 11.30
CA ALA A 67 11.90 -8.85 11.24
C ALA A 67 12.09 -8.15 9.90
N TRP A 68 11.71 -8.80 8.79
CA TRP A 68 11.69 -8.16 7.47
C TRP A 68 10.69 -7.02 7.38
N LEU A 69 9.47 -7.21 7.88
CA LEU A 69 8.43 -6.17 7.88
C LEU A 69 8.87 -4.92 8.67
N TYR A 70 9.46 -5.12 9.85
CA TYR A 70 9.97 -4.01 10.66
C TYR A 70 11.19 -3.35 10.01
N LEU A 71 12.09 -4.11 9.39
CA LEU A 71 13.23 -3.55 8.65
C LEU A 71 12.76 -2.67 7.48
N ALA A 72 11.86 -3.19 6.66
CA ALA A 72 11.29 -2.48 5.52
C ALA A 72 10.53 -1.21 5.96
N THR A 73 9.74 -1.31 7.03
CA THR A 73 9.02 -0.16 7.61
C THR A 73 9.98 0.89 8.20
N THR A 74 11.10 0.45 8.78
CA THR A 74 12.17 1.35 9.28
C THR A 74 12.84 2.09 8.14
N TYR A 75 13.01 1.48 6.96
CA TYR A 75 13.44 2.22 5.77
C TYR A 75 12.38 3.17 5.27
N ARG A 76 11.14 2.71 5.16
CA ARG A 76 10.02 3.52 4.64
C ARG A 76 9.80 4.80 5.45
N VAL A 77 9.87 4.74 6.78
CA VAL A 77 9.66 5.92 7.64
C VAL A 77 10.78 6.96 7.52
N GLN A 78 11.96 6.55 7.05
CA GLN A 78 13.09 7.43 6.79
C GLN A 78 13.07 8.03 5.38
N VAL A 79 12.12 7.63 4.52
CA VAL A 79 11.96 8.21 3.18
C VAL A 79 11.37 9.62 3.32
N PRO A 80 12.09 10.68 2.88
CA PRO A 80 11.55 12.03 2.84
C PRO A 80 10.33 12.11 1.90
N PRO A 81 9.35 12.97 2.21
CA PRO A 81 8.15 13.12 1.38
C PRO A 81 8.41 13.87 0.05
N ILE A 82 9.61 14.42 -0.11
CA ILE A 82 10.04 15.15 -1.31
C ILE A 82 11.10 14.34 -2.05
N LYS A 83 11.12 14.47 -3.37
CA LYS A 83 12.10 13.82 -4.21
C LYS A 83 13.48 14.46 -4.03
N THR A 84 14.38 13.70 -3.41
CA THR A 84 15.81 14.00 -3.28
C THR A 84 16.60 12.74 -3.61
N ASP A 85 17.87 12.86 -3.97
CA ASP A 85 18.72 11.70 -4.25
C ASP A 85 18.79 10.75 -3.04
N GLU A 86 18.88 11.31 -1.83
CA GLU A 86 18.82 10.54 -0.58
C GLU A 86 17.47 9.85 -0.39
N GLY A 87 16.36 10.56 -0.69
CA GLY A 87 15.02 9.99 -0.58
C GLY A 87 14.76 8.88 -1.59
N VAL A 88 15.26 9.01 -2.82
CA VAL A 88 15.21 7.96 -3.84
C VAL A 88 16.04 6.74 -3.39
N ALA A 89 17.25 6.95 -2.86
CA ALA A 89 18.06 5.87 -2.33
C ALA A 89 17.37 5.15 -1.16
N MET A 90 16.76 5.89 -0.23
CA MET A 90 16.04 5.30 0.90
C MET A 90 14.76 4.57 0.46
N ALA A 91 14.03 5.12 -0.52
CA ALA A 91 12.85 4.47 -1.11
C ALA A 91 13.22 3.14 -1.76
N ASN A 92 14.30 3.09 -2.55
CA ASN A 92 14.78 1.85 -3.16
C ASN A 92 15.23 0.82 -2.10
N LYS A 93 15.86 1.27 -1.02
CA LYS A 93 16.22 0.41 0.12
C LYS A 93 14.97 -0.19 0.79
N ALA A 94 13.92 0.61 0.96
CA ALA A 94 12.64 0.16 1.50
C ALA A 94 11.94 -0.84 0.56
N ILE A 95 11.91 -0.57 -0.75
CA ILE A 95 11.35 -1.49 -1.76
C ILE A 95 12.06 -2.84 -1.70
N ALA A 96 13.39 -2.86 -1.73
CA ALA A 96 14.16 -4.11 -1.66
C ALA A 96 13.82 -4.93 -0.40
N ALA A 97 13.69 -4.27 0.76
CA ALA A 97 13.30 -4.94 2.00
C ALA A 97 11.84 -5.45 1.98
N PHE A 98 10.91 -4.73 1.35
CA PHE A 98 9.54 -5.25 1.13
C PHE A 98 9.50 -6.38 0.11
N GLU A 99 10.37 -6.39 -0.90
CA GLU A 99 10.53 -7.54 -1.79
C GLU A 99 11.07 -8.76 -1.03
N ASP A 100 11.96 -8.57 -0.05
CA ASP A 100 12.38 -9.65 0.85
C ASP A 100 11.23 -10.16 1.73
N VAL A 101 10.34 -9.28 2.20
CA VAL A 101 9.07 -9.70 2.84
C VAL A 101 8.28 -10.61 1.89
N LEU A 102 8.14 -10.24 0.62
CA LEU A 102 7.39 -11.01 -0.37
C LEU A 102 8.06 -12.34 -0.77
N LYS A 103 9.38 -12.50 -0.56
CA LYS A 103 10.04 -13.81 -0.69
C LYS A 103 9.62 -14.78 0.40
N VAL A 104 9.36 -14.28 1.61
CA VAL A 104 8.91 -15.08 2.77
C VAL A 104 7.40 -15.28 2.76
N ASP A 105 6.65 -14.23 2.46
CA ASP A 105 5.19 -14.22 2.35
C ASP A 105 4.75 -13.54 1.03
N PRO A 106 4.63 -14.32 -0.06
CA PRO A 106 4.26 -13.79 -1.38
C PRO A 106 2.87 -13.14 -1.45
N LYS A 107 2.03 -13.32 -0.42
CA LYS A 107 0.67 -12.78 -0.34
C LYS A 107 0.57 -11.61 0.65
N ASN A 108 1.71 -11.02 1.03
CA ASN A 108 1.72 -9.92 1.97
C ASN A 108 1.19 -8.63 1.36
N GLU A 109 -0.09 -8.37 1.55
CA GLU A 109 -0.78 -7.19 0.99
C GLU A 109 -0.16 -5.86 1.47
N ASN A 110 0.28 -5.78 2.73
CA ASN A 110 0.91 -4.58 3.28
C ASN A 110 2.24 -4.26 2.59
N ALA A 111 3.03 -5.28 2.24
CA ALA A 111 4.27 -5.10 1.49
C ALA A 111 3.98 -4.62 0.07
N MET A 112 3.01 -5.22 -0.63
CA MET A 112 2.61 -4.78 -1.97
C MET A 112 2.10 -3.33 -1.98
N ALA A 113 1.25 -2.97 -1.01
CA ALA A 113 0.75 -1.60 -0.85
C ALA A 113 1.88 -0.60 -0.55
N SER A 114 2.84 -0.98 0.29
CA SER A 114 3.99 -0.13 0.61
C SER A 114 4.91 0.10 -0.58
N ILE A 115 5.16 -0.93 -1.39
CA ILE A 115 5.95 -0.80 -2.63
C ILE A 115 5.20 0.10 -3.62
N ALA A 116 3.90 -0.12 -3.83
CA ALA A 116 3.09 0.73 -4.71
C ALA A 116 3.16 2.20 -4.29
N GLY A 117 3.01 2.48 -2.98
CA GLY A 117 3.09 3.84 -2.43
C GLY A 117 4.44 4.52 -2.66
N LEU A 118 5.55 3.79 -2.51
CA LEU A 118 6.90 4.32 -2.76
C LEU A 118 7.12 4.67 -4.23
N TYR A 119 6.52 3.92 -5.15
CA TYR A 119 6.52 4.25 -6.57
C TYR A 119 5.66 5.48 -6.89
N VAL A 120 4.55 5.70 -6.18
CA VAL A 120 3.78 6.95 -6.29
C VAL A 120 4.61 8.14 -5.81
N SER A 121 5.24 8.04 -4.63
CA SER A 121 6.09 9.09 -4.07
C SER A 121 7.09 8.49 -3.08
N PRO A 122 8.38 8.90 -3.12
CA PRO A 122 8.94 10.00 -3.91
C PRO A 122 9.49 9.59 -5.29
N LEU A 123 9.38 8.33 -5.69
CA LEU A 123 9.98 7.88 -6.96
C LEU A 123 9.27 8.49 -8.18
N GLU A 124 7.95 8.69 -8.08
CA GLU A 124 7.07 9.21 -9.15
C GLU A 124 7.06 8.31 -10.41
N ASP A 125 7.27 7.00 -10.24
CA ASP A 125 7.14 5.99 -11.29
C ASP A 125 5.72 5.41 -11.27
N ARG A 126 4.83 6.09 -11.98
CA ARG A 126 3.39 5.74 -12.03
C ARG A 126 3.14 4.38 -12.66
N ASP A 127 3.96 3.97 -13.64
CA ASP A 127 3.82 2.69 -14.30
C ASP A 127 4.11 1.53 -13.33
N LYS A 128 5.18 1.65 -12.55
CA LYS A 128 5.47 0.69 -11.48
C LYS A 128 4.43 0.72 -10.39
N ALA A 129 3.93 1.89 -9.99
CA ALA A 129 2.84 1.97 -9.03
C ALA A 129 1.61 1.18 -9.52
N ARG A 130 1.20 1.36 -10.78
CA ARG A 130 0.08 0.61 -11.40
C ARG A 130 0.36 -0.88 -11.50
N GLU A 131 1.59 -1.28 -11.83
CA GLU A 131 1.99 -2.69 -11.83
C GLU A 131 1.72 -3.35 -10.47
N TRP A 132 2.10 -2.69 -9.38
CA TRP A 132 1.89 -3.18 -8.02
C TRP A 132 0.43 -3.12 -7.59
N GLN A 133 -0.34 -2.08 -7.96
CA GLN A 133 -1.78 -2.07 -7.70
C GLN A 133 -2.48 -3.23 -8.41
N ARG A 134 -2.09 -3.57 -9.65
CA ARG A 134 -2.65 -4.72 -10.37
C ARG A 134 -2.37 -6.04 -9.64
N LYS A 135 -1.15 -6.24 -9.12
CA LYS A 135 -0.83 -7.42 -8.30
C LYS A 135 -1.73 -7.51 -7.06
N ARG A 136 -2.04 -6.38 -6.41
CA ARG A 136 -2.98 -6.32 -5.27
C ARG A 136 -4.41 -6.68 -5.67
N MET A 137 -4.88 -6.20 -6.83
CA MET A 137 -6.21 -6.58 -7.37
C MET A 137 -6.30 -8.07 -7.68
N GLU A 138 -5.23 -8.67 -8.20
CA GLU A 138 -5.14 -10.11 -8.45
C GLU A 138 -5.10 -10.93 -7.15
N LEU A 139 -4.42 -10.41 -6.12
CA LEU A 139 -4.30 -11.06 -4.82
C LEU A 139 -5.64 -11.09 -4.05
N ASP A 140 -6.33 -9.94 -3.98
CA ASP A 140 -7.64 -9.82 -3.34
C ASP A 140 -8.61 -8.97 -4.19
N PRO A 141 -9.43 -9.62 -5.04
CA PRO A 141 -10.44 -8.93 -5.85
C PRO A 141 -11.56 -8.26 -5.04
N LYS A 142 -11.64 -8.51 -3.72
CA LYS A 142 -12.60 -7.86 -2.81
C LYS A 142 -11.99 -6.70 -2.04
N ASN A 143 -10.71 -6.39 -2.25
CA ASN A 143 -10.11 -5.17 -1.72
C ASN A 143 -10.40 -3.99 -2.67
N PRO A 144 -11.15 -2.96 -2.24
CA PRO A 144 -11.42 -1.80 -3.09
C PRO A 144 -10.24 -0.82 -3.18
N GLU A 145 -9.26 -0.90 -2.28
CA GLU A 145 -8.15 0.05 -2.22
C GLU A 145 -7.29 0.11 -3.49
N PRO A 146 -6.82 -1.00 -4.08
CA PRO A 146 -5.98 -0.90 -5.27
C PRO A 146 -6.74 -0.31 -6.48
N LEU A 147 -8.05 -0.57 -6.60
CA LEU A 147 -8.91 0.09 -7.60
C LEU A 147 -8.95 1.61 -7.38
N TYR A 148 -9.16 2.01 -6.12
CA TYR A 148 -9.16 3.42 -5.71
C TYR A 148 -7.83 4.10 -6.05
N TYR A 149 -6.70 3.53 -5.59
CA TYR A 149 -5.38 4.11 -5.84
C TYR A 149 -5.02 4.18 -7.32
N SER A 150 -5.36 3.17 -8.12
CA SER A 150 -5.17 3.23 -9.58
C SER A 150 -5.96 4.38 -10.22
N ALA A 151 -7.21 4.57 -9.82
CA ALA A 151 -8.02 5.69 -10.31
C ALA A 151 -7.50 7.06 -9.86
N THR A 152 -6.90 7.15 -8.66
CA THR A 152 -6.27 8.41 -8.21
C THR A 152 -5.07 8.79 -9.07
N LEU A 153 -4.32 7.81 -9.58
CA LEU A 153 -3.22 8.05 -10.52
C LEU A 153 -3.74 8.54 -11.87
N ASP A 154 -4.85 7.97 -12.37
CA ASP A 154 -5.50 8.45 -13.59
C ASP A 154 -5.98 9.89 -13.44
N TRP A 155 -6.64 10.20 -12.33
CA TRP A 155 -7.07 11.56 -12.03
C TRP A 155 -5.88 12.53 -11.95
N GLN A 156 -4.79 12.17 -11.27
CA GLN A 156 -3.61 13.04 -11.15
C GLN A 156 -3.02 13.40 -12.51
N GLU A 157 -2.83 12.41 -13.39
CA GLU A 157 -2.30 12.63 -14.74
C GLU A 157 -3.20 13.53 -15.57
N VAL A 158 -4.52 13.34 -15.47
CA VAL A 158 -5.50 14.19 -16.17
C VAL A 158 -5.47 15.61 -15.61
N TYR A 159 -5.57 15.75 -14.29
CA TYR A 159 -5.59 17.03 -13.60
C TYR A 159 -4.35 17.87 -13.90
N GLU A 160 -3.16 17.25 -13.91
CA GLU A 160 -1.89 17.91 -14.28
C GLU A 160 -1.92 18.50 -15.69
N LYS A 161 -2.67 17.89 -16.62
CA LYS A 161 -2.75 18.32 -18.02
C LYS A 161 -3.89 19.29 -18.29
N THR A 162 -5.01 19.16 -17.57
CA THR A 162 -6.18 20.03 -17.75
C THR A 162 -6.07 21.32 -16.96
N GLY A 163 -5.32 21.31 -15.85
CA GLY A 163 -5.28 22.40 -14.89
C GLY A 163 -6.52 22.43 -13.97
N GLN A 164 -6.49 23.36 -13.02
CA GLN A 164 -7.48 23.41 -11.94
C GLN A 164 -8.88 23.72 -12.47
N THR A 165 -8.98 24.69 -13.38
CA THR A 165 -10.23 25.19 -13.97
C THR A 165 -10.49 24.66 -15.38
N GLY A 166 -9.56 23.89 -15.94
CA GLY A 166 -9.60 23.48 -17.35
C GLY A 166 -8.87 24.46 -18.28
N GLU A 167 -8.13 25.43 -17.73
CA GLU A 167 -7.42 26.48 -18.46
C GLU A 167 -6.43 25.94 -19.50
N SER A 168 -5.90 24.74 -19.29
CA SER A 168 -4.93 24.13 -20.20
C SER A 168 -5.60 23.33 -21.32
N VAL A 169 -6.90 23.03 -21.23
CA VAL A 169 -7.61 22.16 -22.19
C VAL A 169 -7.61 22.73 -23.60
N GLU A 170 -7.69 24.05 -23.75
CA GLU A 170 -7.67 24.70 -25.07
C GLU A 170 -6.35 24.50 -25.82
N SER A 171 -5.25 24.30 -25.07
CA SER A 171 -3.91 24.09 -25.63
C SER A 171 -3.61 22.64 -26.01
N LEU A 172 -4.48 21.70 -25.61
CA LEU A 172 -4.31 20.27 -25.89
C LEU A 172 -4.72 19.94 -27.33
N THR A 173 -3.96 19.04 -27.95
CA THR A 173 -4.32 18.41 -29.22
C THR A 173 -5.52 17.48 -29.06
N ASP A 174 -6.19 17.15 -30.16
CA ASP A 174 -7.33 16.21 -30.14
C ASP A 174 -6.89 14.79 -29.71
N GLU A 175 -5.66 14.39 -30.06
CA GLU A 175 -5.07 13.13 -29.60
C GLU A 175 -4.87 13.13 -28.08
N GLU A 176 -4.29 14.20 -27.51
CA GLU A 176 -4.13 14.33 -26.06
C GLU A 176 -5.49 14.31 -25.35
N LYS A 177 -6.49 15.05 -25.86
CA LYS A 177 -7.85 15.02 -25.30
C LYS A 177 -8.45 13.62 -25.34
N THR A 178 -8.22 12.88 -26.42
CA THR A 178 -8.69 11.48 -26.55
C THR A 178 -8.03 10.58 -25.50
N GLN A 179 -6.72 10.69 -25.34
CA GLN A 179 -5.97 9.91 -24.34
C GLN A 179 -6.40 10.27 -22.90
N LEU A 180 -6.60 11.56 -22.61
CA LEU A 180 -7.08 12.00 -21.30
C LEU A 180 -8.50 11.51 -21.02
N ASN A 181 -9.40 11.58 -22.00
CA ASN A 181 -10.76 11.05 -21.85
C ASN A 181 -10.75 9.54 -21.56
N ALA A 182 -9.89 8.76 -22.25
CA ALA A 182 -9.74 7.34 -21.97
C ALA A 182 -9.28 7.07 -20.53
N LYS A 183 -8.31 7.83 -20.01
CA LYS A 183 -7.87 7.74 -18.61
C LYS A 183 -8.98 8.10 -17.63
N VAL A 184 -9.78 9.14 -17.94
CA VAL A 184 -10.93 9.50 -17.11
C VAL A 184 -11.96 8.38 -17.07
N ASP A 185 -12.25 7.75 -18.21
CA ASP A 185 -13.17 6.62 -18.31
C ASP A 185 -12.66 5.40 -17.53
N ASP A 186 -11.37 5.09 -17.62
CA ASP A 186 -10.74 4.02 -16.85
C ASP A 186 -10.85 4.28 -15.34
N GLY A 187 -10.49 5.48 -14.88
CA GLY A 187 -10.61 5.87 -13.48
C GLY A 187 -12.06 5.81 -12.96
N VAL A 188 -13.03 6.26 -13.77
CA VAL A 188 -14.46 6.17 -13.44
C VAL A 188 -14.89 4.70 -13.31
N SER A 189 -14.43 3.84 -14.22
CA SER A 189 -14.73 2.40 -14.17
C SER A 189 -14.18 1.76 -12.90
N LEU A 190 -12.92 2.04 -12.56
CA LEU A 190 -12.26 1.53 -11.35
C LEU A 190 -12.98 1.97 -10.08
N LEU A 191 -13.34 3.25 -9.95
CA LEU A 191 -14.04 3.75 -8.76
C LEU A 191 -15.46 3.22 -8.65
N ASN A 192 -16.17 3.04 -9.77
CA ASN A 192 -17.47 2.37 -9.74
C ASN A 192 -17.35 0.91 -9.26
N GLN A 193 -16.28 0.20 -9.63
CA GLN A 193 -16.01 -1.14 -9.10
C GLN A 193 -15.69 -1.09 -7.60
N ALA A 194 -14.86 -0.14 -7.16
CA ALA A 194 -14.55 0.05 -5.74
C ALA A 194 -15.82 0.33 -4.91
N LEU A 195 -16.73 1.16 -5.41
CA LEU A 195 -18.00 1.48 -4.76
C LEU A 195 -19.02 0.33 -4.79
N LYS A 196 -18.93 -0.59 -5.76
CA LYS A 196 -19.72 -1.84 -5.71
C LYS A 196 -19.25 -2.76 -4.57
N ILE A 197 -17.95 -2.80 -4.32
CA ILE A 197 -17.35 -3.60 -3.23
C ILE A 197 -17.62 -2.93 -1.88
N LYS A 198 -17.40 -1.62 -1.79
CA LYS A 198 -17.55 -0.81 -0.57
C LYS A 198 -18.39 0.44 -0.86
N PRO A 199 -19.73 0.35 -0.73
CA PRO A 199 -20.64 1.45 -1.07
C PRO A 199 -20.51 2.70 -0.20
N ASP A 200 -19.89 2.60 0.98
CA ASP A 200 -19.64 3.72 1.90
C ASP A 200 -18.22 4.29 1.77
N TYR A 201 -17.48 3.94 0.70
CA TYR A 201 -16.11 4.41 0.50
C TYR A 201 -16.07 5.88 0.05
N THR A 202 -16.13 6.78 1.02
CA THR A 202 -16.22 8.24 0.77
C THR A 202 -15.06 8.78 -0.05
N ASP A 203 -13.85 8.25 0.11
CA ASP A 203 -12.69 8.71 -0.66
C ASP A 203 -12.83 8.35 -2.14
N ALA A 204 -13.34 7.14 -2.44
CA ALA A 204 -13.65 6.76 -3.82
C ALA A 204 -14.76 7.63 -4.43
N MET A 205 -15.78 8.02 -3.65
CA MET A 205 -16.80 8.97 -4.11
C MET A 205 -16.22 10.35 -4.43
N GLN A 206 -15.28 10.83 -3.61
CA GLN A 206 -14.61 12.12 -3.83
C GLN A 206 -13.84 12.11 -5.15
N TYR A 207 -13.01 11.09 -5.39
CA TYR A 207 -12.26 10.99 -6.64
C TYR A 207 -13.16 10.73 -7.86
N LEU A 208 -14.29 10.05 -7.69
CA LEU A 208 -15.25 9.83 -8.79
C LEU A 208 -15.91 11.16 -9.20
N ASN A 209 -16.26 11.99 -8.22
CA ASN A 209 -16.69 13.37 -8.46
C ASN A 209 -15.61 14.15 -9.22
N LEU A 210 -14.36 14.10 -8.77
CA LEU A 210 -13.28 14.83 -9.43
C LEU A 210 -13.10 14.38 -10.89
N LEU A 211 -13.17 13.09 -11.19
CA LEU A 211 -13.13 12.57 -12.55
C LEU A 211 -14.34 13.01 -13.41
N TYR A 212 -15.53 13.12 -12.83
CA TYR A 212 -16.67 13.73 -13.55
C TYR A 212 -16.46 15.21 -13.83
N ARG A 213 -15.77 15.95 -12.96
CA ARG A 213 -15.36 17.32 -13.27
C ARG A 213 -14.33 17.38 -14.39
N GLU A 214 -13.42 16.42 -14.47
CA GLU A 214 -12.51 16.30 -15.61
C GLU A 214 -13.27 16.00 -16.92
N LYS A 215 -14.28 15.11 -16.91
CA LYS A 215 -15.18 14.93 -18.07
C LYS A 215 -15.83 16.24 -18.51
N ALA A 216 -16.31 17.03 -17.55
CA ALA A 216 -16.96 18.31 -17.82
C ALA A 216 -15.99 19.36 -18.39
N LYS A 217 -14.70 19.28 -18.08
CA LYS A 217 -13.66 20.15 -18.66
C LYS A 217 -13.29 19.72 -20.08
N LEU A 218 -13.25 18.42 -20.35
CA LEU A 218 -12.78 17.85 -21.62
C LEU A 218 -13.83 17.83 -22.73
N THR A 219 -15.13 17.82 -22.39
CA THR A 219 -16.22 17.85 -23.40
C THR A 219 -16.51 19.27 -23.90
N SER A 220 -16.74 19.40 -25.20
CA SER A 220 -17.25 20.63 -25.83
C SER A 220 -18.78 20.70 -25.87
N ASP A 221 -19.46 19.59 -25.55
CA ASP A 221 -20.92 19.53 -25.53
C ASP A 221 -21.47 20.13 -24.22
N ALA A 222 -22.35 21.13 -24.35
CA ALA A 222 -22.88 21.86 -23.21
C ALA A 222 -23.82 21.02 -22.32
N ASP A 223 -24.56 20.08 -22.91
CA ASP A 223 -25.49 19.21 -22.19
C ASP A 223 -24.72 18.11 -21.45
N GLU A 224 -23.69 17.52 -22.08
CA GLU A 224 -22.78 16.60 -21.40
C GLU A 224 -22.03 17.27 -20.25
N LYS A 225 -21.52 18.48 -20.47
CA LYS A 225 -20.86 19.27 -19.41
C LYS A 225 -21.78 19.46 -18.22
N LYS A 226 -23.03 19.90 -18.46
CA LYS A 226 -24.03 20.10 -17.41
C LYS A 226 -24.38 18.80 -16.69
N LYS A 227 -24.51 17.69 -17.43
CA LYS A 227 -24.74 16.36 -16.86
C LYS A 227 -23.62 15.97 -15.90
N TRP A 228 -22.37 16.02 -16.33
CA TRP A 228 -21.24 15.58 -15.50
C TRP A 228 -21.05 16.45 -14.25
N LEU A 229 -21.26 17.76 -14.36
CA LEU A 229 -21.25 18.64 -13.19
C LEU A 229 -22.34 18.26 -12.18
N ARG A 230 -23.55 17.96 -12.65
CA ARG A 230 -24.66 17.53 -11.80
C ARG A 230 -24.36 16.19 -11.10
N GLU A 231 -23.80 15.21 -11.82
CA GLU A 231 -23.40 13.92 -11.25
C GLU A 231 -22.29 14.11 -10.20
N ALA A 232 -21.30 14.96 -10.48
CA ALA A 232 -20.23 15.30 -9.56
C ALA A 232 -20.76 15.94 -8.26
N ASP A 233 -21.66 16.91 -8.37
CA ASP A 233 -22.30 17.56 -7.22
C ASP A 233 -23.14 16.56 -6.40
N GLY A 234 -23.87 15.68 -7.09
CA GLY A 234 -24.65 14.60 -6.45
C GLY A 234 -23.77 13.65 -5.63
N LEU A 235 -22.63 13.23 -6.19
CA LEU A 235 -21.65 12.41 -5.47
C LEU A 235 -21.04 13.13 -4.27
N ALA A 236 -20.74 14.43 -4.39
CA ALA A 236 -20.22 15.23 -3.28
C ALA A 236 -21.19 15.23 -2.10
N LEU A 237 -22.48 15.48 -2.38
CA LEU A 237 -23.54 15.48 -1.38
C LEU A 237 -23.74 14.09 -0.76
N ASN A 238 -23.67 13.04 -1.57
CA ASN A 238 -23.75 11.66 -1.08
C ASN A 238 -22.60 11.35 -0.11
N ALA A 239 -21.36 11.67 -0.47
CA ALA A 239 -20.19 11.44 0.38
C ALA A 239 -20.30 12.16 1.75
N ILE A 240 -20.80 13.40 1.75
CA ILE A 240 -21.08 14.15 2.99
C ILE A 240 -22.16 13.43 3.82
N ALA A 241 -23.25 12.99 3.18
CA ALA A 241 -24.34 12.30 3.87
C ALA A 241 -23.89 10.96 4.49
N VAL A 242 -23.09 10.17 3.77
CA VAL A 242 -22.49 8.92 4.25
C VAL A 242 -21.60 9.19 5.46
N LYS A 243 -20.70 10.17 5.35
CA LYS A 243 -19.80 10.54 6.45
C LYS A 243 -20.57 10.95 7.70
N ARG A 244 -21.58 11.83 7.55
CA ARG A 244 -22.42 12.27 8.67
C ARG A 244 -23.13 11.09 9.35
N LYS A 245 -23.68 10.16 8.56
CA LYS A 245 -24.34 8.97 9.10
C LYS A 245 -23.37 8.10 9.92
N ALA A 246 -22.16 7.89 9.42
CA ALA A 246 -21.13 7.13 10.13
C ALA A 246 -20.72 7.80 11.46
N GLU A 247 -20.60 9.13 11.47
CA GLU A 247 -20.30 9.91 12.68
C GLU A 247 -21.41 9.79 13.74
N GLU A 248 -22.68 9.91 13.32
CA GLU A 248 -23.84 9.74 14.20
C GLU A 248 -23.90 8.33 14.80
N GLU A 249 -23.60 7.29 14.01
CA GLU A 249 -23.53 5.91 14.47
C GLU A 249 -22.39 5.71 15.47
N ALA A 250 -21.20 6.23 15.17
CA ALA A 250 -20.05 6.15 16.07
C ALA A 250 -20.31 6.86 17.40
N GLU A 251 -21.00 8.01 17.39
CA GLU A 251 -21.39 8.72 18.61
C GLU A 251 -22.39 7.90 19.45
N LYS A 252 -23.40 7.31 18.82
CA LYS A 252 -24.35 6.41 19.50
C LYS A 252 -23.63 5.26 20.19
N GLN A 253 -22.68 4.61 19.51
CA GLN A 253 -21.89 3.53 20.09
C GLN A 253 -21.05 4.01 21.29
N ARG A 254 -20.40 5.17 21.17
CA ARG A 254 -19.64 5.77 22.29
C ARG A 254 -20.52 6.05 23.50
N ARG A 255 -21.75 6.55 23.29
CA ARG A 255 -22.71 6.79 24.38
C ARG A 255 -23.10 5.47 25.07
N MET A 256 -23.44 4.43 24.31
CA MET A 256 -23.80 3.11 24.88
C MET A 256 -22.67 2.49 25.71
N LEU A 257 -21.43 2.59 25.25
CA LEU A 257 -20.26 2.08 25.99
C LEU A 257 -20.08 2.79 27.34
N LYS A 258 -20.24 4.12 27.37
CA LYS A 258 -20.16 4.90 28.62
C LYS A 258 -21.24 4.49 29.63
N THR A 259 -22.49 4.34 29.17
CA THR A 259 -23.61 3.94 30.06
C THR A 259 -23.47 2.49 30.57
N THR A 260 -22.72 1.65 29.86
CA THR A 260 -22.44 0.26 30.26
C THR A 260 -21.25 0.15 31.21
N SER A 261 -20.27 1.05 31.13
CA SER A 261 -19.13 1.11 32.07
C SER A 261 -19.46 1.75 33.43
N GLU A 262 -20.59 2.45 33.53
CA GLU A 262 -21.07 3.12 34.75
C GLU A 262 -22.02 2.25 35.59
N LYS A 263 -22.32 1.03 35.14
CA LYS A 263 -23.12 0.02 35.84
C LYS A 263 -22.24 -1.14 36.29
#